data_AF-A0A3D3Q584-F1
#
_entry.id   AF-A0A3D3Q584-F1
#
_cell.length_a   1.000
_cell.length_b   1.000
_cell.length_c   1.000
_cell.angle_alpha   90.00
_cell.angle_beta   90.00
_cell.angle_gamma   90.00
#
_symmetry.space_group_name_H-M   'P 1'
#
loop_
_entity.id
_entity.type
_entity.pdbx_description
1 polymer ?
#
loop_
_entity_poly.entity_id
_entity_poly.type
_entity_poly.pdbx_seq_one_letter_code
_entity_poly.pdbx_strand_id
1 'polypeptide(L)'
;MSSGDGAAFACQHFIPSDVEVTGGWPGDSPSVISVGGTFLNVRSDGTYLNEAGWSNPMSRWGGGGGLNPIEARPPWQVGPGVQNSASNGKRQFPDVSADADSATGYQVFFGGNTQRIGGTSGSCPFWAGVMALTSELAQKNGAGKLGFIDPVLYQL
;
A
#
# COMPACT_ATOMS: atom_id res chain seq x y z
N MET A 1 -0.43 4.94 5.82
CA MET A 1 -1.55 4.14 6.35
C MET A 1 -1.64 2.88 5.51
N SER A 2 -1.99 1.75 6.11
CA SER A 2 -2.31 0.53 5.37
C SER A 2 -3.55 0.77 4.51
N SER A 3 -3.55 0.27 3.27
CA SER A 3 -4.71 0.35 2.37
C SER A 3 -5.80 -0.69 2.67
N GLY A 4 -5.49 -1.67 3.52
CA GLY A 4 -6.35 -2.78 3.89
C GLY A 4 -5.93 -4.10 3.25
N ASP A 5 -6.45 -5.20 3.80
CA ASP A 5 -6.08 -6.56 3.37
C ASP A 5 -7.26 -7.30 2.69
N GLY A 6 -8.37 -6.60 2.43
CA GLY A 6 -9.58 -7.09 1.78
C GLY A 6 -9.58 -6.96 0.26
N ALA A 7 -8.41 -6.81 -0.36
CA ALA A 7 -8.28 -6.51 -1.79
C ALA A 7 -9.19 -5.33 -2.22
N ALA A 8 -9.96 -5.47 -3.29
CA ALA A 8 -10.87 -4.43 -3.76
C ALA A 8 -12.17 -4.31 -2.94
N PHE A 9 -12.42 -5.18 -1.96
CA PHE A 9 -13.74 -5.37 -1.35
C PHE A 9 -13.73 -5.10 0.16
N ALA A 10 -13.13 -3.99 0.59
CA ALA A 10 -12.85 -3.71 2.00
C ALA A 10 -14.08 -3.74 2.93
N CYS A 11 -15.25 -3.27 2.49
CA CYS A 11 -16.44 -3.14 3.36
C CYS A 11 -17.20 -4.45 3.61
N GLN A 12 -17.24 -5.39 2.65
CA GLN A 12 -18.03 -6.62 2.76
C GLN A 12 -17.31 -7.84 2.20
N HIS A 13 -15.99 -7.91 2.38
CA HIS A 13 -15.16 -9.01 1.90
C HIS A 13 -15.67 -10.43 2.25
N PHE A 14 -16.36 -10.53 3.39
CA PHE A 14 -16.96 -11.75 3.91
C PHE A 14 -18.31 -12.13 3.28
N ILE A 15 -18.89 -11.27 2.42
CA ILE A 15 -20.16 -11.50 1.73
C ILE A 15 -19.84 -11.85 0.26
N PRO A 16 -20.00 -13.12 -0.16
CA PRO A 16 -19.60 -13.57 -1.50
C PRO A 16 -20.28 -12.88 -2.68
N SER A 17 -21.46 -12.31 -2.48
CA SER A 17 -22.23 -11.62 -3.50
C SER A 17 -21.92 -10.14 -3.63
N ASP A 18 -21.20 -9.56 -2.66
CA ASP A 18 -20.80 -8.16 -2.76
C ASP A 18 -19.51 -8.03 -3.57
N VAL A 19 -19.62 -7.27 -4.67
CA VAL A 19 -18.53 -6.99 -5.61
C VAL A 19 -18.29 -5.48 -5.72
N GLU A 20 -18.81 -4.70 -4.76
CA GLU A 20 -18.60 -3.25 -4.72
C GLU A 20 -17.14 -2.95 -4.36
N VAL A 21 -16.46 -2.24 -5.27
CA VAL A 21 -15.10 -1.79 -5.05
C VAL A 21 -15.10 -0.72 -3.97
N THR A 22 -14.54 -1.03 -2.81
CA THR A 22 -14.56 -0.18 -1.62
C THR A 22 -13.18 -0.11 -0.97
N GLY A 23 -12.84 1.06 -0.42
CA GLY A 23 -11.63 1.28 0.35
C GLY A 23 -11.86 1.26 1.85
N GLY A 24 -10.79 0.99 2.60
CA GLY A 24 -10.78 1.09 4.05
C GLY A 24 -10.33 2.46 4.50
N TRP A 25 -11.18 3.19 5.24
CA TRP A 25 -10.79 4.42 5.92
C TRP A 25 -9.88 4.09 7.13
N PRO A 26 -8.79 4.84 7.39
CA PRO A 26 -8.32 6.05 6.69
C PRO A 26 -7.38 5.82 5.51
N GLY A 27 -7.12 4.57 5.12
CA GLY A 27 -6.17 4.21 4.06
C GLY A 27 -6.56 4.70 2.67
N ASP A 28 -7.83 4.98 2.41
CA ASP A 28 -8.32 5.55 1.15
C ASP A 28 -8.40 7.09 1.15
N SER A 29 -8.00 7.76 2.24
CA SER A 29 -7.98 9.23 2.32
C SER A 29 -6.89 9.82 1.43
N PRO A 30 -7.10 10.99 0.80
CA PRO A 30 -6.03 11.76 0.14
C PRO A 30 -5.14 12.52 1.13
N SER A 31 -5.48 12.51 2.43
CA SER A 31 -4.68 13.17 3.48
C SER A 31 -3.59 12.27 4.05
N VAL A 32 -3.47 11.04 3.54
CA VAL A 32 -2.46 10.07 3.97
C VAL A 32 -1.84 9.38 2.78
N ILE A 33 -0.58 8.98 2.95
CA ILE A 33 0.08 8.05 2.02
C ILE A 33 -0.52 6.67 2.26
N SER A 34 -1.20 6.13 1.26
CA SER A 34 -1.78 4.79 1.28
C SER A 34 -0.77 3.76 0.81
N VAL A 35 -0.53 2.74 1.65
CA VAL A 35 0.45 1.68 1.40
C VAL A 35 -0.26 0.36 1.19
N GLY A 36 -0.17 -0.13 -0.05
CA GLY A 36 -0.70 -1.42 -0.49
C GLY A 36 0.26 -2.58 -0.32
N GLY A 37 -0.15 -3.72 -0.86
CA GLY A 37 0.50 -5.01 -0.64
C GLY A 37 0.99 -5.67 -1.91
N THR A 38 2.23 -6.13 -1.88
CA THR A 38 2.84 -6.98 -2.92
C THR A 38 3.15 -8.38 -2.39
N PHE A 39 3.36 -9.30 -3.32
CA PHE A 39 4.09 -10.54 -3.10
C PHE A 39 5.52 -10.32 -3.59
N LEU A 40 6.50 -10.45 -2.69
CA LEU A 40 7.90 -10.16 -2.97
C LEU A 40 8.73 -11.41 -3.22
N ASN A 41 9.33 -11.52 -4.41
CA ASN A 41 10.35 -12.52 -4.68
C ASN A 41 11.75 -11.95 -4.47
N VAL A 42 12.56 -12.69 -3.72
CA VAL A 42 14.00 -12.44 -3.56
C VAL A 42 14.82 -13.60 -4.12
N ARG A 43 16.03 -13.31 -4.58
CA ARG A 43 17.01 -14.35 -4.95
C ARG A 43 17.57 -15.03 -3.69
N SER A 44 18.27 -16.14 -3.89
CA SER A 44 18.93 -16.88 -2.80
C SER A 44 19.99 -16.06 -2.05
N ASP A 45 20.54 -15.01 -2.67
CA ASP A 45 21.48 -14.06 -2.06
C ASP A 45 20.79 -12.90 -1.33
N GLY A 46 19.45 -12.89 -1.27
CA GLY A 46 18.65 -11.85 -0.63
C GLY A 46 18.42 -10.60 -1.50
N THR A 47 18.90 -10.57 -2.75
CA THR A 47 18.64 -9.44 -3.64
C THR A 47 17.22 -9.44 -4.19
N TYR A 48 16.68 -8.25 -4.43
CA TYR A 48 15.37 -8.05 -5.05
C TYR A 48 15.29 -8.76 -6.42
N LEU A 49 14.26 -9.57 -6.64
CA LEU A 49 13.98 -10.20 -7.93
C LEU A 49 12.83 -9.50 -8.66
N ASN A 50 11.62 -9.57 -8.10
CA ASN A 50 10.42 -8.93 -8.62
C ASN A 50 9.32 -8.86 -7.56
N GLU A 51 8.25 -8.13 -7.86
CA GLU A 51 7.02 -8.09 -7.09
C GLU A 51 5.79 -8.27 -7.99
N ALA A 52 4.73 -8.82 -7.41
CA ALA A 52 3.38 -8.85 -8.00
C ALA A 52 2.37 -8.32 -6.99
N GLY A 53 1.16 -7.95 -7.44
CA GLY A 53 0.08 -7.56 -6.52
C GLY A 53 -0.27 -8.72 -5.58
N TRP A 54 -0.31 -8.47 -4.27
CA TRP A 54 -0.67 -9.51 -3.30
C TRP A 54 -2.15 -9.89 -3.46
N SER A 55 -2.40 -11.16 -3.76
CA SER A 55 -3.76 -11.71 -3.85
C SER A 55 -3.76 -13.17 -3.47
N ASN A 56 -4.62 -13.53 -2.52
CA ASN A 56 -4.93 -14.89 -2.14
C ASN A 56 -6.42 -15.16 -2.37
N PRO A 57 -6.81 -15.73 -3.52
CA PRO A 57 -8.21 -15.83 -3.91
C PRO A 57 -9.03 -16.79 -3.03
N MET A 58 -8.39 -17.79 -2.42
CA MET A 58 -9.10 -18.77 -1.57
C MET A 58 -9.49 -18.18 -0.22
N SER A 59 -8.56 -17.46 0.41
CA SER A 59 -8.82 -16.78 1.68
C SER A 59 -9.40 -15.38 1.46
N ARG A 60 -9.42 -14.95 0.20
CA ARG A 60 -9.82 -13.64 -0.32
C ARG A 60 -8.89 -12.49 0.11
N TRP A 61 -7.92 -12.70 0.99
CA TRP A 61 -7.00 -11.64 1.42
C TRP A 61 -6.14 -11.14 0.26
N GLY A 62 -5.81 -9.86 0.27
CA GLY A 62 -4.97 -9.24 -0.76
C GLY A 62 -4.74 -7.77 -0.51
N GLY A 63 -3.80 -7.18 -1.24
CA GLY A 63 -3.46 -5.76 -1.12
C GLY A 63 -4.66 -4.89 -1.45
N GLY A 64 -5.08 -4.05 -0.50
CA GLY A 64 -6.20 -3.15 -0.65
C GLY A 64 -5.95 -2.12 -1.75
N GLY A 65 -6.94 -1.88 -2.60
CA GLY A 65 -6.84 -0.88 -3.67
C GLY A 65 -8.15 -0.65 -4.40
N GLY A 66 -8.30 0.53 -4.98
CA GLY A 66 -9.52 0.95 -5.67
C GLY A 66 -9.71 2.46 -5.68
N LEU A 67 -10.97 2.87 -5.62
CA LEU A 67 -11.40 4.27 -5.66
C LEU A 67 -12.14 4.60 -4.37
N ASN A 68 -11.83 5.75 -3.77
CA ASN A 68 -12.59 6.27 -2.64
C ASN A 68 -14.02 6.65 -3.11
N PRO A 69 -15.09 6.17 -2.45
CA PRO A 69 -16.46 6.45 -2.89
C PRO A 69 -16.86 7.93 -2.70
N ILE A 70 -16.23 8.61 -1.75
CA ILE A 70 -16.61 9.95 -1.29
C ILE A 70 -15.66 11.00 -1.87
N GLU A 71 -14.36 10.88 -1.60
CA GLU A 71 -13.38 11.93 -1.84
C GLU A 71 -12.95 12.02 -3.31
N ALA A 72 -12.95 13.25 -3.83
CA ALA A 72 -12.52 13.53 -5.18
C ALA A 72 -11.02 13.26 -5.36
N ARG A 73 -10.62 12.94 -6.60
CA ARG A 73 -9.21 12.81 -6.96
C ARG A 73 -8.48 14.12 -6.65
N PRO A 74 -7.44 14.11 -5.81
CA PRO A 74 -6.65 15.30 -5.56
C PRO A 74 -5.98 15.82 -6.83
N PRO A 75 -5.81 17.14 -7.01
CA PRO A 75 -5.17 17.69 -8.21
C PRO A 75 -3.74 17.20 -8.45
N TRP A 76 -3.05 16.77 -7.40
CA TRP A 76 -1.71 16.22 -7.46
C TRP A 76 -1.65 14.75 -7.90
N GLN A 77 -2.77 14.02 -7.85
CA GLN A 77 -2.85 12.63 -8.28
C GLN A 77 -2.93 12.57 -9.81
N VAL A 78 -1.81 12.84 -10.45
CA VAL A 78 -1.60 12.84 -11.90
C VAL A 78 -0.32 12.07 -12.19
N GLY A 79 -0.29 11.26 -13.24
CA GLY A 79 0.88 10.46 -13.57
C GLY A 79 0.55 9.27 -14.48
N PRO A 80 1.56 8.54 -14.96
CA PRO A 80 1.35 7.34 -15.75
C PRO A 80 0.45 6.32 -15.04
N GLY A 81 -0.54 5.78 -15.75
CA GLY A 81 -1.45 4.76 -15.20
C GLY A 81 -2.58 5.29 -14.31
N VAL A 82 -2.48 6.52 -13.79
CA VAL A 82 -3.52 7.12 -12.93
C VAL A 82 -4.82 7.34 -13.70
N GLN A 83 -4.76 7.82 -14.94
CA GLN A 83 -5.96 7.89 -15.79
C GLN A 83 -6.07 6.61 -16.62
N ASN A 84 -7.01 5.75 -16.26
CA ASN A 84 -7.27 4.46 -16.90
C ASN A 84 -8.79 4.19 -17.02
N SER A 85 -9.16 3.01 -17.53
CA SER A 85 -10.56 2.63 -17.74
C SER A 85 -11.40 2.50 -16.47
N ALA A 86 -10.77 2.35 -15.30
CA ALA A 86 -11.46 2.31 -14.01
C ALA A 86 -11.62 3.71 -13.40
N SER A 87 -10.91 4.73 -13.91
CA SER A 87 -10.89 6.07 -13.31
C SER A 87 -12.21 6.81 -13.47
N ASN A 88 -12.78 7.30 -12.36
CA ASN A 88 -14.06 8.05 -12.33
C ASN A 88 -13.95 9.44 -11.67
N GLY A 89 -12.73 9.96 -11.51
CA GLY A 89 -12.47 11.25 -10.86
C GLY A 89 -12.43 11.20 -9.33
N LYS A 90 -12.46 10.02 -8.71
CA LYS A 90 -12.26 9.80 -7.28
C LYS A 90 -10.80 9.51 -6.92
N ARG A 91 -10.43 9.71 -5.65
CA ARG A 91 -9.10 9.35 -5.10
C ARG A 91 -8.84 7.87 -5.35
N GLN A 92 -7.75 7.56 -6.04
CA GLN A 92 -7.33 6.18 -6.31
C GLN A 92 -6.30 5.76 -5.29
N PHE A 93 -6.38 4.58 -4.68
CA PHE A 93 -5.42 4.10 -3.69
C PHE A 93 -5.06 2.63 -4.02
N PRO A 94 -3.91 2.10 -3.57
CA PRO A 94 -2.87 2.75 -2.77
C PRO A 94 -1.98 3.72 -3.59
N ASP A 95 -1.15 4.52 -2.92
CA ASP A 95 -0.17 5.40 -3.58
C ASP A 95 1.16 4.68 -3.85
N VAL A 96 1.54 3.80 -2.94
CA VAL A 96 2.74 2.94 -3.01
C VAL A 96 2.42 1.55 -2.50
N SER A 97 3.29 0.57 -2.70
CA SER A 97 3.09 -0.79 -2.15
C SER A 97 4.41 -1.40 -1.70
N ALA A 98 4.33 -2.33 -0.75
CA ALA A 98 5.46 -3.15 -0.29
C ALA A 98 4.95 -4.54 0.12
N ASP A 99 5.88 -5.46 0.42
CA ASP A 99 5.53 -6.86 0.71
C ASP A 99 4.46 -6.97 1.79
N ALA A 100 3.42 -7.75 1.50
CA ALA A 100 2.27 -7.99 2.35
C ALA A 100 1.86 -9.46 2.35
N ASP A 101 2.38 -10.30 1.47
CA ASP A 101 2.00 -11.70 1.48
C ASP A 101 2.65 -12.42 2.65
N SER A 102 1.87 -13.09 3.50
CA SER A 102 2.40 -13.94 4.57
C SER A 102 3.37 -15.03 4.09
N ALA A 103 3.31 -15.43 2.82
CA ALA A 103 4.24 -16.39 2.22
C ALA A 103 5.67 -15.81 2.13
N THR A 104 5.81 -14.52 1.83
CA THR A 104 7.08 -13.79 1.66
C THR A 104 7.38 -12.84 2.82
N GLY A 105 6.41 -12.68 3.72
CA GLY A 105 6.34 -11.58 4.66
C GLY A 105 7.32 -11.62 5.84
N TYR A 106 7.06 -10.70 6.75
CA TYR A 106 7.97 -10.30 7.81
C TYR A 106 8.06 -11.35 8.92
N GLN A 107 9.28 -11.66 9.35
CA GLN A 107 9.51 -12.39 10.60
C GLN A 107 9.39 -11.40 11.76
N VAL A 108 8.47 -11.68 12.67
CA VAL A 108 8.24 -10.89 13.89
C VAL A 108 8.32 -11.78 15.11
N PHE A 109 8.78 -11.21 16.22
CA PHE A 109 8.78 -11.88 17.52
C PHE A 109 7.60 -11.36 18.35
N PHE A 110 6.67 -12.25 18.70
CA PHE A 110 5.48 -11.89 19.46
C PHE A 110 5.06 -13.03 20.37
N GLY A 111 4.74 -12.71 21.63
CA GLY A 111 4.31 -13.71 22.62
C GLY A 111 5.35 -14.81 22.90
N GLY A 112 6.64 -14.48 22.82
CA GLY A 112 7.73 -15.44 23.07
C GLY A 112 8.12 -16.31 21.87
N ASN A 113 7.50 -16.14 20.70
CA ASN A 113 7.75 -16.95 19.51
C ASN A 113 8.02 -16.08 18.28
N THR A 114 8.87 -16.59 17.39
CA THR A 114 9.02 -16.03 16.05
C THR A 114 7.90 -16.55 15.16
N GLN A 115 7.21 -15.64 14.47
CA GLN A 115 6.16 -15.94 13.51
C GLN A 115 6.34 -15.10 12.25
N ARG A 116 5.85 -15.63 11.12
CA ARG A 116 5.81 -14.88 9.86
C ARG A 116 4.43 -14.25 9.71
N ILE A 117 4.39 -12.95 9.45
CA ILE A 117 3.16 -12.19 9.24
C ILE A 117 3.18 -11.50 7.88
N GLY A 118 1.99 -11.23 7.35
CA GLY A 118 1.78 -10.42 6.16
C GLY A 118 0.85 -9.25 6.45
N GLY A 119 0.01 -8.92 5.47
CA GLY A 119 -0.86 -7.76 5.48
C GLY A 119 -0.14 -6.49 5.04
N THR A 120 -0.91 -5.57 4.46
CA THR A 120 -0.55 -4.17 4.29
C THR A 120 -0.24 -3.49 5.64
N SER A 121 -0.70 -4.10 6.74
CA SER A 121 -0.24 -3.79 8.11
C SER A 121 1.27 -3.95 8.30
N GLY A 122 1.93 -4.86 7.57
CA GLY A 122 3.39 -5.00 7.53
C GLY A 122 4.05 -4.06 6.52
N SER A 123 3.41 -3.85 5.35
CA SER A 123 3.87 -2.91 4.32
C SER A 123 3.95 -1.47 4.83
N CYS A 124 2.96 -1.03 5.61
CA CYS A 124 2.88 0.34 6.11
C CYS A 124 4.08 0.75 7.00
N PRO A 125 4.46 0.01 8.06
CA PRO A 125 5.62 0.33 8.87
C PRO A 125 6.94 0.14 8.10
N PHE A 126 7.01 -0.80 7.14
CA PHE A 126 8.17 -0.91 6.25
C PHE A 126 8.37 0.40 5.46
N TRP A 127 7.32 0.90 4.80
CA TRP A 127 7.38 2.16 4.07
C TRP A 127 7.67 3.36 4.98
N ALA A 128 7.13 3.37 6.20
CA ALA A 128 7.45 4.41 7.19
C ALA A 128 8.95 4.42 7.55
N GLY A 129 9.57 3.25 7.68
CA GLY A 129 11.02 3.12 7.89
C GLY A 129 11.84 3.65 6.72
N VAL A 130 11.46 3.31 5.48
CA VAL A 130 12.07 3.89 4.27
C VAL A 130 11.97 5.42 4.29
N MET A 131 10.80 5.97 4.60
CA MET A 131 10.60 7.42 4.65
C MET A 131 11.35 8.11 5.78
N ALA A 132 11.57 7.44 6.91
CA ALA A 132 12.42 7.96 7.98
C ALA A 132 13.88 8.10 7.51
N LEU A 133 14.42 7.07 6.84
CA LEU A 133 15.76 7.12 6.26
C LEU A 133 15.88 8.17 5.15
N THR A 134 14.89 8.27 4.27
CA THR A 134 14.83 9.30 3.23
C THR A 134 14.79 10.70 3.85
N SER A 135 14.04 10.88 4.94
CA SER A 135 13.99 12.16 5.67
C SER A 135 15.34 12.52 6.29
N GLU A 136 16.04 11.54 6.87
CA GLU A 136 17.39 11.74 7.41
C GLU A 136 18.37 12.16 6.30
N LEU A 137 18.33 11.48 5.15
CA LEU A 137 19.18 11.80 4.00
C LEU A 137 18.88 13.20 3.45
N ALA A 138 17.60 13.55 3.30
CA ALA A 138 17.18 14.88 2.86
C ALA A 138 17.71 15.98 3.80
N GLN A 139 17.66 15.74 5.11
CA GLN A 139 18.16 16.68 6.10
C GLN A 139 19.70 16.83 6.03
N LYS A 140 20.44 15.71 5.88
CA LYS A 140 21.89 15.70 5.69
C LYS A 140 22.33 16.44 4.42
N ASN A 141 21.54 16.35 3.36
CA ASN A 141 21.82 17.02 2.08
C ASN A 141 21.30 18.47 2.00
N GLY A 142 20.75 19.02 3.08
CA GLY A 142 20.26 20.39 3.13
C GLY A 142 18.90 20.62 2.46
N ALA A 143 18.16 19.57 2.11
CA ALA A 143 16.81 19.66 1.52
C ALA A 143 15.71 19.94 2.56
N GLY A 144 15.99 19.79 3.86
CA GLY A 144 15.06 20.08 4.93
C GLY A 144 14.02 18.98 5.19
N LYS A 145 12.82 19.36 5.65
CA LYS A 145 11.74 18.43 5.98
C LYS A 145 10.93 18.06 4.73
N LEU A 146 10.70 16.77 4.50
CA LEU A 146 9.95 16.28 3.33
C LEU A 146 8.43 16.58 3.39
N GLY A 147 7.84 16.63 4.58
CA GLY A 147 6.40 16.90 4.74
C GLY A 147 5.50 15.82 4.14
N PHE A 148 4.36 16.23 3.57
CA PHE A 148 3.46 15.35 2.83
C PHE A 148 3.96 15.17 1.39
N ILE A 149 4.39 13.96 1.04
CA ILE A 149 5.18 13.71 -0.16
C ILE A 149 4.40 13.16 -1.36
N ASP A 150 3.12 12.79 -1.23
CA ASP A 150 2.35 12.26 -2.36
C ASP A 150 2.40 13.19 -3.59
N PRO A 151 2.25 14.52 -3.47
CA PRO A 151 2.37 15.39 -4.63
C PRO A 151 3.71 15.29 -5.37
N VAL A 152 4.79 14.94 -4.66
CA VAL A 152 6.11 14.73 -5.26
C VAL A 152 6.19 13.34 -5.89
N LEU A 153 5.69 12.30 -5.22
CA LEU A 153 5.72 10.92 -5.74
C LEU A 153 5.04 10.80 -7.10
N TYR A 154 3.93 11.50 -7.31
CA TYR A 154 3.17 11.49 -8.56
C TYR A 154 3.83 12.32 -9.69
N GLN A 155 4.88 13.08 -9.39
CA GLN A 155 5.63 13.86 -10.38
C GLN A 155 6.92 13.18 -10.88
N LEU A 156 7.28 12.03 -10.29
CA LEU A 156 8.45 11.22 -10.67
C LEU A 156 8.16 10.37 -11.91
#